data_AF-I4Z1V6-F1
#
_entry.id   AF-I4Z1V6-F1
#
_cell.length_a   1.000
_cell.length_b   1.000
_cell.length_c   1.000
_cell.angle_alpha   90.00
_cell.angle_beta   90.00
_cell.angle_gamma   90.00
#
_symmetry.space_group_name_H-M   'P 1'
#
loop_
_entity.id
_entity.type
_entity.pdbx_description
1 polymer ?
#
loop_
_entity_poly.entity_id
_entity_poly.type
_entity_poly.pdbx_seq_one_letter_code
_entity_poly.pdbx_strand_id
1 'polypeptide(L)'
;MKDQPITRRPITRYVKIPTGYLMVLRQGDAMFAELEAFMAAEDIPSATLAGFGFAGTVTFGFFDFAKKEYDPGTFEDMEMASITGTLAWKQGRPSVHAHGVAAAKDFTAVGGHLLALEVGTGSLEITIAVHDKRLERHVDPRIGANILSL
;
A
#
# COMPACT_ATOMS: atom_id res chain seq x y z
N MET A 1 -39.33 -24.39 -0.55
CA MET A 1 -38.59 -23.20 -0.08
C MET A 1 -37.60 -22.83 -1.17
N LYS A 2 -37.72 -21.63 -1.76
CA LYS A 2 -36.75 -21.13 -2.73
C LYS A 2 -35.71 -20.34 -1.94
N ASP A 3 -34.45 -20.76 -1.99
CA ASP A 3 -33.34 -20.02 -1.42
C ASP A 3 -33.25 -18.64 -2.08
N GLN A 4 -33.37 -17.59 -1.27
CA GLN A 4 -33.05 -16.23 -1.70
C GLN A 4 -31.53 -16.09 -1.79
N PRO A 5 -31.00 -15.47 -2.86
CA PRO A 5 -29.58 -15.16 -2.94
C PRO A 5 -29.24 -14.16 -1.84
N ILE A 6 -28.32 -14.55 -0.96
CA ILE A 6 -27.75 -13.68 0.06
C ILE A 6 -26.96 -12.60 -0.68
N THR A 7 -27.56 -11.42 -0.86
CA THR A 7 -26.84 -10.27 -1.40
C THR A 7 -25.82 -9.84 -0.35
N ARG A 8 -24.56 -10.26 -0.53
CA ARG A 8 -23.44 -9.77 0.30
C ARG A 8 -23.44 -8.25 0.18
N ARG A 9 -23.76 -7.55 1.28
CA ARG A 9 -23.57 -6.09 1.34
C ARG A 9 -22.13 -5.78 0.96
N PRO A 10 -21.87 -4.75 0.13
CA PRO A 10 -20.50 -4.32 -0.13
C PRO A 10 -19.85 -3.99 1.21
N ILE A 11 -18.75 -4.67 1.52
CA ILE A 11 -18.01 -4.47 2.76
C ILE A 11 -17.32 -3.12 2.64
N THR A 12 -17.73 -2.14 3.45
CA THR A 12 -17.05 -0.85 3.55
C THR A 12 -15.58 -1.09 3.96
N ARG A 13 -14.65 -0.68 3.11
CA ARG A 13 -13.20 -0.89 3.30
C ARG A 13 -12.50 0.28 4.00
N TYR A 14 -13.14 1.44 4.07
CA TYR A 14 -12.58 2.60 4.72
C TYR A 14 -13.68 3.52 5.28
N VAL A 15 -13.32 4.31 6.29
CA VAL A 15 -14.16 5.36 6.87
C VAL A 15 -13.41 6.68 6.86
N LYS A 16 -14.13 7.78 6.69
CA LYS A 16 -13.56 9.12 6.79
C LYS A 16 -13.35 9.48 8.26
N ILE A 17 -12.21 10.09 8.56
CA ILE A 17 -11.83 10.63 9.87
C ILE A 17 -11.41 12.10 9.70
N PRO A 18 -11.27 12.91 10.77
CA PRO A 18 -10.98 14.34 10.63
C PRO A 18 -9.71 14.66 9.82
N THR A 19 -8.70 13.79 9.87
CA THR A 19 -7.40 13.96 9.20
C THR A 19 -7.28 13.24 7.86
N GLY A 20 -8.33 12.54 7.41
CA GLY A 20 -8.28 11.71 6.20
C GLY A 20 -9.16 10.48 6.33
N TYR A 21 -8.57 9.28 6.30
CA TYR A 21 -9.30 8.01 6.29
C TYR A 21 -8.63 6.94 7.14
N LEU A 22 -9.44 6.03 7.68
CA LEU A 22 -9.00 4.74 8.21
C LEU A 22 -9.49 3.65 7.27
N MET A 23 -8.57 2.86 6.72
CA MET A 23 -8.83 1.75 5.81
C MET A 23 -8.50 0.42 6.48
N VAL A 24 -9.32 -0.59 6.22
CA VAL A 24 -9.10 -1.96 6.69
C VAL A 24 -9.26 -2.93 5.52
N LEU A 25 -8.14 -3.47 5.06
CA LEU A 25 -8.08 -4.51 4.05
C LEU A 25 -8.22 -5.89 4.71
N ARG A 26 -8.71 -6.86 3.94
CA ARG A 26 -9.01 -8.23 4.36
C ARG A 26 -8.27 -9.22 3.47
N GLN A 27 -8.26 -10.47 3.92
CA GLN A 27 -7.67 -11.58 3.19
C GLN A 27 -7.97 -11.55 1.68
N GLY A 28 -6.91 -11.66 0.88
CA GLY A 28 -6.94 -11.64 -0.58
C GLY A 28 -6.93 -10.24 -1.21
N ASP A 29 -7.06 -9.17 -0.42
CA ASP A 29 -6.94 -7.81 -0.94
C ASP A 29 -5.45 -7.50 -1.24
N ALA A 30 -5.18 -6.91 -2.41
CA ALA A 30 -3.85 -6.44 -2.80
C ALA A 30 -3.68 -4.97 -2.43
N MET A 31 -2.78 -4.66 -1.49
CA MET A 31 -2.67 -3.34 -0.86
C MET A 31 -2.51 -2.20 -1.89
N PHE A 32 -1.63 -2.38 -2.87
CA PHE A 32 -1.38 -1.36 -3.89
C PHE A 32 -2.62 -1.10 -4.75
N ALA A 33 -3.28 -2.15 -5.23
CA ALA A 33 -4.48 -2.01 -6.05
C ALA A 33 -5.64 -1.33 -5.29
N GLU A 34 -5.84 -1.69 -4.02
CA GLU A 34 -6.87 -1.09 -3.18
C GLU A 34 -6.59 0.39 -2.86
N LEU A 35 -5.32 0.73 -2.57
CA LEU A 35 -4.92 2.13 -2.36
C LEU A 35 -5.08 2.97 -3.63
N GLU A 36 -4.68 2.45 -4.79
CA GLU A 36 -4.82 3.14 -6.07
C GLU A 36 -6.29 3.35 -6.45
N ALA A 37 -7.14 2.33 -6.26
CA ALA A 37 -8.58 2.42 -6.47
C ALA A 37 -9.23 3.44 -5.53
N PHE A 38 -8.84 3.43 -4.25
CA PHE A 38 -9.27 4.42 -3.26
C PHE A 38 -8.88 5.84 -3.65
N MET A 39 -7.63 6.07 -4.09
CA MET A 39 -7.16 7.38 -4.53
C MET A 39 -7.98 7.91 -5.70
N ALA A 40 -8.30 7.05 -6.66
CA ALA A 40 -9.11 7.42 -7.82
C ALA A 40 -10.58 7.69 -7.45
N ALA A 41 -11.16 6.87 -6.56
CA ALA A 41 -12.56 6.98 -6.17
C ALA A 41 -12.85 8.23 -5.32
N GLU A 42 -11.94 8.60 -4.42
CA GLU A 42 -12.08 9.74 -3.52
C GLU A 42 -11.36 11.00 -4.02
N ASP A 43 -10.76 10.96 -5.21
CA ASP A 43 -9.91 12.00 -5.81
C ASP A 43 -8.88 12.58 -4.82
N ILE A 44 -8.14 11.69 -4.16
CA ILE A 44 -7.16 12.07 -3.14
C ILE A 44 -6.02 12.88 -3.78
N PRO A 45 -5.78 14.16 -3.39
CA PRO A 45 -4.72 14.96 -3.98
C PRO A 45 -3.33 14.40 -3.68
N SER A 46 -3.07 14.12 -2.41
CA SER A 46 -1.93 13.35 -1.91
C SER A 46 -2.19 12.98 -0.44
N ALA A 47 -1.39 12.06 0.10
CA ALA A 47 -1.49 11.66 1.51
C ALA A 47 -0.17 11.06 2.01
N THR A 48 0.01 11.04 3.33
CA THR A 48 0.89 10.09 4.01
C THR A 48 0.08 8.92 4.54
N LEU A 49 0.69 7.74 4.62
CA LEU A 49 0.06 6.57 5.23
C LEU A 49 0.98 5.92 6.26
N ALA A 50 0.34 5.32 7.27
CA ALA A 50 0.95 4.39 8.20
C ALA A 50 0.02 3.20 8.39
N GLY A 51 0.56 2.00 8.50
CA GLY A 51 -0.24 0.79 8.68
C GLY A 51 0.54 -0.39 9.25
N PHE A 52 -0.20 -1.45 9.57
CA PHE A 52 0.31 -2.72 10.09
C PHE A 52 -0.74 -3.82 9.88
N GLY A 53 -0.35 -5.07 10.06
CA GLY A 53 -1.26 -6.22 9.95
C GLY A 53 -0.58 -7.48 9.47
N PHE A 54 -1.31 -8.35 8.76
CA PHE A 54 -0.80 -9.66 8.33
C PHE A 54 -0.77 -9.81 6.82
N ALA A 55 0.43 -10.05 6.26
CA ALA A 55 0.62 -10.34 4.84
C ALA A 55 0.66 -11.85 4.60
N GLY A 56 -0.17 -12.34 3.68
CA GLY A 56 -0.06 -13.71 3.18
C GLY A 56 1.14 -13.82 2.26
N THR A 57 1.35 -12.79 1.44
CA THR A 57 2.55 -12.64 0.62
C THR A 57 2.99 -11.18 0.63
N VAL A 58 4.27 -10.93 0.84
CA VAL A 58 4.89 -9.60 0.71
C VAL A 58 6.17 -9.68 -0.12
N THR A 59 6.33 -8.76 -1.06
CA THR A 59 7.54 -8.64 -1.87
C THR A 59 8.20 -7.30 -1.62
N PHE A 60 9.44 -7.34 -1.13
CA PHE A 60 10.32 -6.19 -1.02
C PHE A 60 11.23 -6.09 -2.24
N GLY A 61 11.75 -4.89 -2.52
CA GLY A 61 12.74 -4.65 -3.55
C GLY A 61 13.92 -3.82 -3.05
N PHE A 62 15.12 -4.18 -3.47
CA PHE A 62 16.30 -3.32 -3.38
C PHE A 62 16.64 -2.83 -4.79
N PHE A 63 16.77 -1.52 -5.00
CA PHE A 63 17.02 -0.98 -6.34
C PHE A 63 18.49 -1.12 -6.71
N ASP A 64 18.78 -1.92 -7.74
CA ASP A 64 20.10 -2.04 -8.34
C ASP A 64 20.28 -0.93 -9.37
N PHE A 65 21.08 0.09 -9.05
CA PHE A 65 21.32 1.24 -9.93
C PHE A 65 22.11 0.89 -11.20
N ALA A 66 22.88 -0.21 -11.21
CA ALA A 66 23.61 -0.65 -12.39
C ALA A 66 22.67 -1.30 -13.41
N LYS A 67 21.75 -2.16 -12.93
CA LYS A 67 20.72 -2.80 -13.76
C LYS A 67 19.51 -1.91 -14.04
N LYS A 68 19.28 -0.91 -13.19
CA LYS A 68 18.08 -0.06 -13.15
C LYS A 68 16.78 -0.86 -12.90
N GLU A 69 16.90 -1.91 -12.10
CA GLU A 69 15.83 -2.83 -11.76
C GLU A 69 15.82 -3.09 -10.25
N TYR A 70 14.68 -3.53 -9.71
CA TYR A 70 14.63 -3.99 -8.33
C TYR A 70 15.03 -5.46 -8.26
N ASP A 71 15.93 -5.79 -7.33
CA ASP A 71 16.18 -7.16 -6.89
C ASP A 71 15.10 -7.53 -5.85
N PRO A 72 14.15 -8.43 -6.17
CA PRO A 72 13.01 -8.70 -5.30
C PRO A 72 13.30 -9.79 -4.27
N GLY A 73 12.72 -9.66 -3.08
CA GLY A 73 12.65 -10.69 -2.05
C GLY A 73 11.20 -10.91 -1.61
N THR A 74 10.66 -12.10 -1.84
CA THR A 74 9.28 -12.46 -1.50
C THR A 74 9.24 -13.36 -0.27
N PHE A 75 8.32 -13.06 0.64
CA PHE A 75 8.11 -13.76 1.90
C PHE A 75 6.63 -14.04 2.08
N GLU A 76 6.30 -15.16 2.71
CA GLU A 76 4.93 -15.61 2.96
C GLU A 76 4.63 -15.62 4.47
N ASP A 77 3.36 -15.43 4.82
CA ASP A 77 2.85 -15.50 6.20
C ASP A 77 3.63 -14.63 7.21
N MET A 78 3.67 -13.33 6.93
CA MET A 78 4.47 -12.36 7.69
C MET A 78 3.59 -11.37 8.46
N GLU A 79 3.98 -11.07 9.70
CA GLU A 79 3.44 -9.92 10.44
C GLU A 79 4.06 -8.63 9.89
N MET A 80 3.26 -7.78 9.27
CA MET A 80 3.65 -6.43 8.86
C MET A 80 3.69 -5.53 10.09
N ALA A 81 4.83 -5.54 10.78
CA ALA A 81 5.08 -4.74 11.97
C ALA A 81 4.97 -3.23 11.71
N SER A 82 5.30 -2.78 10.49
CA SER A 82 5.05 -1.41 10.06
C SER A 82 5.00 -1.27 8.54
N ILE A 83 4.18 -0.32 8.09
CA ILE A 83 4.13 0.20 6.73
C ILE A 83 4.12 1.72 6.86
N THR A 84 4.94 2.40 6.06
CA THR A 84 4.95 3.86 5.98
C THR A 84 5.14 4.28 4.54
N GLY A 85 4.39 5.28 4.10
CA GLY A 85 4.42 5.68 2.70
C GLY A 85 3.74 7.00 2.38
N THR A 86 3.73 7.31 1.09
CA THR A 86 3.07 8.47 0.51
C THR A 86 2.25 8.07 -0.69
N LEU A 87 1.07 8.69 -0.80
CA LEU A 87 0.16 8.63 -1.93
C LEU A 87 0.35 9.91 -2.74
N ALA A 88 0.69 9.76 -4.01
CA ALA A 88 0.86 10.87 -4.95
C ALA A 88 0.41 10.41 -6.34
N TRP A 89 0.70 11.21 -7.35
CA TRP A 89 0.34 10.91 -8.73
C TRP A 89 1.58 10.82 -9.61
N LYS A 90 1.45 10.14 -10.74
CA LYS A 90 2.45 10.15 -11.79
C LYS A 90 1.75 10.04 -13.12
N GLN A 91 1.89 11.07 -13.96
CA GLN A 91 1.27 11.10 -15.30
C GLN A 91 -0.24 10.84 -15.23
N GLY A 92 -0.91 11.47 -14.26
CA GLY A 92 -2.36 11.35 -14.07
C GLY A 92 -2.84 10.04 -13.46
N ARG A 93 -1.95 9.12 -13.07
CA ARG A 93 -2.31 7.87 -12.39
C ARG A 93 -1.89 7.89 -10.92
N PRO A 94 -2.62 7.23 -10.01
CA PRO A 94 -2.19 7.02 -8.64
C PRO A 94 -0.79 6.41 -8.58
N SER A 95 0.02 6.84 -7.61
CA SER A 95 1.38 6.40 -7.41
C SER A 95 1.68 6.26 -5.92
N VAL A 96 1.61 5.01 -5.47
CA VAL A 96 1.93 4.62 -4.09
C VAL A 96 3.44 4.42 -3.96
N HIS A 97 4.04 4.99 -2.92
CA HIS A 97 5.41 4.67 -2.49
C HIS A 97 5.36 4.30 -1.02
N ALA A 98 5.59 3.03 -0.73
CA ALA A 98 5.57 2.51 0.63
C ALA A 98 6.84 1.71 0.92
N HIS A 99 7.29 1.81 2.17
CA HIS A 99 8.28 0.93 2.76
C HIS A 99 7.61 0.17 3.90
N GLY A 100 8.18 -0.97 4.28
CA GLY A 100 7.66 -1.76 5.38
C GLY A 100 8.72 -2.58 6.10
N VAL A 101 8.32 -3.08 7.27
CA VAL A 101 9.04 -4.08 8.06
C VAL A 101 8.07 -5.23 8.30
N ALA A 102 8.51 -6.43 7.97
CA ALA A 102 7.79 -7.67 8.13
C ALA A 102 8.56 -8.60 9.07
N ALA A 103 7.88 -9.29 9.98
CA ALA A 103 8.47 -10.24 10.92
C ALA A 103 7.90 -11.64 10.68
N ALA A 104 8.79 -12.62 10.59
CA ALA A 104 8.40 -14.03 10.50
C ALA A 104 7.99 -14.58 11.88
N LYS A 105 7.50 -15.82 11.92
CA LYS A 105 7.08 -16.51 13.14
C LYS A 105 8.16 -16.60 14.23
N ASP A 106 9.44 -16.64 13.85
CA ASP A 106 10.58 -16.65 14.75
C ASP A 106 11.04 -15.24 15.18
N PHE A 107 10.27 -14.21 14.80
CA PHE A 107 10.53 -12.78 15.01
C PHE A 107 11.74 -12.23 14.25
N THR A 108 12.30 -12.98 13.29
CA THR A 108 13.27 -12.44 12.34
C THR A 108 12.58 -11.39 11.47
N ALA A 109 13.16 -10.19 11.41
CA ALA A 109 12.62 -9.08 10.66
C ALA A 109 13.33 -8.88 9.32
N VAL A 110 12.54 -8.63 8.27
CA VAL A 110 12.97 -8.20 6.95
C VAL A 110 12.24 -6.91 6.58
N GLY A 111 12.77 -6.12 5.64
CA GLY A 111 12.13 -4.87 5.27
C GLY A 111 12.79 -4.19 4.08
N GLY A 112 12.16 -3.12 3.61
CA GLY A 112 12.63 -2.36 2.46
C GLY A 112 11.51 -1.65 1.71
N HIS A 113 11.76 -1.37 0.43
CA HIS A 113 10.76 -0.83 -0.49
C HIS A 113 9.73 -1.91 -0.82
N LEU A 114 8.44 -1.63 -0.66
CA LEU A 114 7.38 -2.58 -0.98
C LEU A 114 7.10 -2.56 -2.49
N LEU A 115 7.16 -3.74 -3.12
CA LEU A 115 6.77 -3.94 -4.52
C LEU A 115 5.35 -4.53 -4.63
N ALA A 116 4.99 -5.41 -3.69
CA ALA A 116 3.66 -6.02 -3.62
C ALA A 116 3.35 -6.46 -2.19
N LEU A 117 2.05 -6.51 -1.86
CA LEU A 117 1.55 -7.04 -0.59
C LEU A 117 0.11 -7.53 -0.79
N GLU A 118 -0.13 -8.81 -0.54
CA GLU A 118 -1.46 -9.42 -0.44
C GLU A 118 -1.76 -9.78 1.01
N VAL A 119 -2.93 -9.38 1.51
CA VAL A 119 -3.34 -9.63 2.89
C VAL A 119 -3.63 -11.12 3.10
N GLY A 120 -3.06 -11.71 4.15
CA GLY A 120 -3.21 -13.13 4.47
C GLY A 120 -4.42 -13.41 5.33
N THR A 121 -4.37 -14.47 6.15
CA THR A 121 -5.43 -14.84 7.11
C THR A 121 -5.51 -13.87 8.31
N GLY A 122 -5.75 -12.60 8.02
CA GLY A 122 -5.84 -11.50 8.97
C GLY A 122 -6.39 -10.24 8.30
N SER A 123 -5.87 -9.08 8.69
CA SER A 123 -6.21 -7.80 8.08
C SER A 123 -4.98 -6.90 7.97
N LEU A 124 -5.11 -5.85 7.17
CA LEU A 124 -4.17 -4.74 7.13
C LEU A 124 -4.91 -3.45 7.46
N GLU A 125 -4.51 -2.78 8.53
CA GLU A 125 -5.09 -1.52 8.99
C GLU A 125 -4.20 -0.36 8.57
N ILE A 126 -4.76 0.63 7.90
CA ILE A 126 -4.01 1.74 7.30
C ILE A 126 -4.69 3.06 7.69
N THR A 127 -3.94 3.91 8.39
CA THR A 127 -4.31 5.31 8.57
C THR A 127 -3.76 6.12 7.39
N ILE A 128 -4.64 6.88 6.74
CA ILE A 128 -4.32 7.72 5.59
C ILE A 128 -4.58 9.17 5.99
N ALA A 129 -3.52 9.98 6.11
CA ALA A 129 -3.61 11.40 6.41
C ALA A 129 -3.52 12.22 5.12
N VAL A 130 -4.64 12.83 4.73
CA VAL A 130 -4.81 13.49 3.43
C VAL A 130 -4.24 14.91 3.46
N HIS A 131 -3.69 15.35 2.33
CA HIS A 131 -3.20 16.71 2.12
C HIS A 131 -4.04 17.45 1.08
N ASP A 132 -3.97 18.78 1.10
CA ASP A 132 -4.73 19.68 0.22
C ASP A 132 -4.08 19.91 -1.15
N LYS A 133 -2.81 19.53 -1.31
CA LYS A 133 -2.07 19.68 -2.56
C LYS A 133 -2.03 18.39 -3.38
N ARG A 134 -2.27 18.53 -4.68
CA ARG A 134 -1.98 17.48 -5.67
C ARG A 134 -0.48 17.41 -5.87
N LEU A 135 0.14 16.30 -5.50
CA LEU A 135 1.58 16.09 -5.67
C LEU A 135 1.85 15.06 -6.76
N GLU A 136 2.89 15.30 -7.54
CA GLU A 136 3.29 14.46 -8.67
C GLU A 136 4.71 13.91 -8.45
N ARG A 137 4.97 12.72 -8.98
CA ARG A 137 6.29 12.13 -9.06
C ARG A 137 6.85 12.30 -10.45
N HIS A 138 8.12 12.68 -10.51
CA HIS A 138 8.88 12.79 -11.74
C HIS A 138 10.16 11.96 -11.64
N VAL A 139 10.65 11.46 -12.78
CA VAL A 139 11.95 10.81 -12.83
C VAL A 139 13.02 11.88 -12.72
N ASP A 140 13.85 11.80 -11.69
CA ASP A 140 15.04 12.64 -11.58
C ASP A 140 16.12 12.08 -12.51
N PRO A 141 16.53 12.81 -13.57
CA PRO A 141 17.48 12.31 -14.55
C PRO A 141 18.88 12.05 -13.97
N ARG A 142 19.22 12.62 -12.80
CA ARG A 142 20.52 12.45 -12.15
C ARG A 142 20.68 11.06 -11.52
N ILE A 143 19.57 10.48 -11.07
CA ILE A 143 19.57 9.22 -10.30
C ILE A 143 18.66 8.15 -10.91
N GLY A 144 17.85 8.49 -11.91
CA GLY A 144 16.93 7.57 -12.60
C GLY A 144 15.76 7.08 -11.75
N ALA A 145 15.50 7.72 -10.61
CA ALA A 145 14.45 7.33 -9.65
C ALA A 145 13.28 8.30 -9.67
N ASN A 146 12.09 7.80 -9.30
CA ASN A 146 10.92 8.64 -9.11
C ASN A 146 11.04 9.43 -7.80
N ILE A 147 11.02 10.76 -7.89
CA ILE A 147 11.05 11.66 -6.74
C ILE A 147 9.70 12.38 -6.63
N LEU A 148 9.19 12.47 -5.41
CA LEU A 148 8.02 13.30 -5.10
C LEU A 148 8.38 14.78 -5.24
N SER A 149 7.65 15.51 -6.07
CA SER A 149 7.84 16.95 -6.27
C SER A 149 6.93 17.75 -5.33
N LEU A 150 7.47 18.82 -4.75
CA LEU A 150 6.79 19.70 -3.79
C LEU A 150 6.59 21.11 -4.34
#